data_AF-A0A5C5WEE5-F1
#
_entry.id   AF-A0A5C5WEE5-F1
#
_cell.length_a   1.000
_cell.length_b   1.000
_cell.length_c   1.000
_cell.angle_alpha   90.00
_cell.angle_beta   90.00
_cell.angle_gamma   90.00
#
_symmetry.space_group_name_H-M   'P 1'
#
loop_
_entity.id
_entity.type
_entity.pdbx_description
1 polymer ?
#
loop_
_entity_poly.entity_id
_entity_poly.type
_entity_poly.pdbx_seq_one_letter_code
_entity_poly.pdbx_strand_id
1 'polypeptide(L)'
;MNPERLGPYFIDSQIGKGGMGCVYRATHRDTGEIAAIKSLASNLAASEGFRDRFQSEIDSLRKLRHASIVRLLGHGEEAGQLFYAMELVDGPSLEQELRRGRRFTWREVTQIAIQISRALKHAHDHGVVHRDIKPANLLLTPRGDIKIADFGIARLFGSTGSTIAGGVLGTADYMSPEQAAGKPVTARCDQYALGCVMYTLLTGRTPFRADDVAAMLQMQRWAMPESVRRYAPETPVQLEQAMQQLLEKDPADRYPNTDVLARHLEAMLKAFARPKEDGFELAEAETPAAASSVLDAALDETRDAHAGDSLLEDQEEEEDALSLVEVHEDSGVIEPFTRAPSRYTVVPANEHQEDSGPMRGSLVAMLLWLGTLAAALTLFVWWWSRPPAADDLYESIQASRESVQAPGTAARSIERFLDLYPNDPRADEVREFGRTVELQQMRNRRALSLWIGERLGRAAQPEDLLYRSTMLQRERDPDGAAAALESLALLAESQAVDEGLEGQEEESQRLTALAELVRSEAEALRKNRLAELAQMFEYTRDRLAAARKRLHAGDAAGAAELAAAVSRVLPESDATAPLIEQAQQLVREAESLRAKPPASSSVPNEVQKPAAIPGPIKP
;
A
#
# COMPACT_ATOMS: atom_id res chain seq x y z
N MET A 1 34.18 -19.13 -14.66
CA MET A 1 34.63 -18.50 -15.92
C MET A 1 33.44 -17.77 -16.52
N ASN A 2 33.64 -16.58 -17.09
CA ASN A 2 32.56 -15.93 -17.84
C ASN A 2 32.36 -16.69 -19.16
N PRO A 3 31.11 -16.89 -19.62
CA PRO A 3 30.88 -17.53 -20.90
C PRO A 3 31.45 -16.66 -22.03
N GLU A 4 32.15 -17.25 -22.98
CA GLU A 4 32.61 -16.54 -24.20
C GLU A 4 31.43 -16.28 -25.16
N ARG A 5 30.41 -17.13 -25.11
CA ARG A 5 29.25 -17.10 -25.99
C ARG A 5 28.00 -17.63 -25.30
N LEU A 6 26.85 -17.04 -25.60
CA LEU A 6 25.53 -17.52 -25.22
C LEU A 6 24.61 -17.50 -26.45
N GLY A 7 24.27 -18.65 -27.00
CA GLY A 7 23.48 -18.75 -28.24
C GLY A 7 24.13 -18.00 -29.41
N PRO A 8 23.43 -17.07 -30.09
CA PRO A 8 24.02 -16.30 -31.20
C PRO A 8 24.87 -15.10 -30.74
N TYR A 9 25.04 -14.87 -29.43
CA TYR A 9 25.68 -13.68 -28.89
C TYR A 9 27.10 -13.94 -28.39
N PHE A 10 28.07 -13.17 -28.89
CA PHE A 10 29.43 -13.14 -28.36
C PHE A 10 29.51 -12.16 -27.19
N ILE A 11 30.05 -12.61 -26.06
CA ILE A 11 30.09 -11.82 -24.83
C ILE A 11 31.27 -10.83 -24.90
N ASP A 12 30.97 -9.54 -24.85
CA ASP A 12 31.98 -8.48 -24.90
C ASP A 12 32.49 -8.16 -23.49
N SER A 13 31.56 -7.93 -22.56
CA SER A 13 31.87 -7.57 -21.18
C SER A 13 30.72 -7.87 -20.23
N GLN A 14 31.03 -8.04 -18.95
CA GLN A 14 30.00 -8.15 -17.91
C GLN A 14 29.59 -6.75 -17.43
N ILE A 15 28.29 -6.45 -17.45
CA ILE A 15 27.74 -5.15 -17.06
C ILE A 15 26.94 -5.20 -15.74
N GLY A 16 26.60 -6.40 -15.27
CA GLY A 16 25.91 -6.57 -13.99
C GLY A 16 26.06 -7.97 -13.40
N LYS A 17 25.89 -8.06 -12.08
CA LYS A 17 25.82 -9.33 -11.32
C LYS A 17 24.85 -9.18 -10.16
N GLY A 18 23.94 -10.13 -10.00
CA GLY A 18 22.98 -10.19 -8.89
C GLY A 18 22.63 -11.62 -8.51
N GLY A 19 21.73 -11.78 -7.53
CA GLY A 19 21.31 -13.10 -7.03
C GLY A 19 20.64 -13.99 -8.09
N MET A 20 20.06 -13.40 -9.12
CA MET A 20 19.42 -14.12 -10.23
C MET A 20 20.38 -14.49 -11.37
N GLY A 21 21.63 -14.00 -11.34
CA GLY A 21 22.64 -14.30 -12.35
C GLY A 21 23.44 -13.08 -12.81
N CYS A 22 23.99 -13.16 -14.02
CA CYS A 22 24.89 -12.15 -14.58
C CYS A 22 24.24 -11.48 -15.81
N VAL A 23 24.56 -10.20 -16.01
CA VAL A 23 24.17 -9.46 -17.21
C VAL A 23 25.41 -9.07 -17.98
N TYR A 24 25.42 -9.36 -19.26
CA TYR A 24 26.54 -9.15 -20.17
C TYR A 24 26.13 -8.20 -21.29
N ARG A 25 27.05 -7.33 -21.70
CA ARG A 25 27.00 -6.71 -23.03
C ARG A 25 27.51 -7.74 -24.03
N ALA A 26 26.76 -7.94 -25.10
CA ALA A 26 27.11 -8.91 -26.13
C ALA A 26 26.74 -8.40 -27.52
N THR A 27 27.42 -8.93 -28.52
CA THR A 27 27.16 -8.62 -29.93
C THR A 27 26.57 -9.85 -30.62
N HIS A 28 25.42 -9.69 -31.29
CA HIS A 28 24.80 -10.76 -32.07
C HIS A 28 25.66 -11.08 -33.29
N ARG A 29 26.08 -12.34 -33.43
CA ARG A 29 27.03 -12.79 -34.46
C ARG A 29 26.57 -12.42 -35.88
N ASP A 30 25.31 -12.69 -36.20
CA ASP A 30 24.85 -12.61 -37.59
C ASP A 30 24.37 -11.20 -38.00
N THR A 31 23.97 -10.36 -37.03
CA THR A 31 23.39 -9.02 -37.30
C THR A 31 24.31 -7.89 -36.88
N GLY A 32 25.31 -8.16 -36.02
CA GLY A 32 26.14 -7.14 -35.39
C GLY A 32 25.41 -6.27 -34.35
N GLU A 33 24.14 -6.56 -34.04
CA GLU A 33 23.35 -5.80 -33.07
C GLU A 33 23.88 -6.04 -31.64
N ILE A 34 24.07 -4.96 -30.89
CA ILE A 34 24.50 -5.01 -29.49
C ILE A 34 23.27 -5.24 -28.59
N ALA A 35 23.38 -6.17 -27.65
CA ALA A 35 22.32 -6.56 -26.73
C ALA A 35 22.83 -6.72 -25.30
N ALA A 36 21.91 -6.65 -24.35
CA ALA A 36 22.14 -7.08 -22.98
C ALA A 36 21.66 -8.53 -22.82
N ILE A 37 22.55 -9.42 -22.38
CA ILE A 37 22.27 -10.85 -22.20
C ILE A 37 22.28 -11.17 -20.71
N LYS A 38 21.14 -11.59 -20.17
CA LYS A 38 21.02 -12.02 -18.78
C LYS A 38 21.04 -13.53 -18.71
N SER A 39 22.10 -14.08 -18.10
CA SER A 39 22.23 -15.51 -17.82
C SER A 39 21.69 -15.82 -16.43
N LEU A 40 20.85 -16.84 -16.29
CA LEU A 40 20.21 -17.21 -15.03
C LEU A 40 21.09 -18.11 -14.15
N ALA A 41 21.14 -17.92 -12.84
CA ALA A 41 21.97 -18.80 -12.01
C ALA A 41 21.59 -20.30 -12.14
N SER A 42 22.59 -21.18 -12.22
CA SER A 42 22.43 -22.61 -12.55
C SER A 42 21.55 -23.37 -11.56
N ASN A 43 21.52 -22.94 -10.30
CA ASN A 43 20.67 -23.48 -9.24
C ASN A 43 19.16 -23.21 -9.46
N LEU A 44 18.80 -22.14 -10.19
CA LEU A 44 17.41 -21.82 -10.51
C LEU A 44 16.89 -22.69 -11.67
N ALA A 45 17.76 -22.97 -12.64
CA ALA A 45 17.46 -23.76 -13.84
C ALA A 45 17.27 -25.27 -13.59
N ALA A 46 17.63 -25.77 -12.39
CA ALA A 46 17.60 -27.17 -12.02
C ALA A 46 16.25 -27.66 -11.45
N SER A 47 15.28 -26.75 -11.23
CA SER A 47 13.97 -27.13 -10.68
C SER A 47 13.02 -27.66 -11.78
N GLU A 48 12.32 -28.76 -11.49
CA GLU A 48 11.35 -29.36 -12.40
C GLU A 48 10.26 -28.35 -12.81
N GLY A 49 9.92 -28.29 -14.10
CA GLY A 49 8.92 -27.37 -14.65
C GLY A 49 9.34 -25.89 -14.68
N PHE A 50 10.54 -25.52 -14.22
CA PHE A 50 11.03 -24.13 -14.33
C PHE A 50 11.28 -23.73 -15.78
N ARG A 51 11.81 -24.64 -16.59
CA ARG A 51 12.10 -24.39 -18.02
C ARG A 51 10.83 -24.03 -18.80
N ASP A 52 9.77 -24.81 -18.63
CA ASP A 52 8.49 -24.59 -19.32
C ASP A 52 7.83 -23.28 -18.88
N ARG A 53 7.88 -22.97 -17.57
CA ARG A 53 7.40 -21.69 -17.05
C ARG A 53 8.22 -20.51 -17.57
N PHE A 54 9.54 -20.64 -17.59
CA PHE A 54 10.44 -19.62 -18.11
C PHE A 54 10.14 -19.33 -19.58
N GLN A 55 9.97 -20.36 -20.39
CA GLN A 55 9.59 -20.22 -21.79
C GLN A 55 8.26 -19.49 -21.95
N SER A 56 7.22 -19.93 -21.23
CA SER A 56 5.88 -19.34 -21.30
C SER A 56 5.84 -17.86 -20.87
N GLU A 57 6.58 -17.52 -19.81
CA GLU A 57 6.67 -16.13 -19.33
C GLU A 57 7.42 -15.26 -20.33
N ILE A 58 8.55 -15.73 -20.86
CA ILE A 58 9.31 -15.01 -21.88
C ILE A 58 8.46 -14.76 -23.13
N ASP A 59 7.72 -15.76 -23.62
CA ASP A 59 6.84 -15.59 -24.78
C ASP A 59 5.71 -14.59 -24.53
N SER A 60 5.23 -14.48 -23.29
CA SER A 60 4.27 -13.45 -22.88
C SER A 60 4.92 -12.06 -22.90
N LEU A 61 6.15 -11.95 -22.40
CA LEU A 61 6.91 -10.70 -22.38
C LEU A 61 7.34 -10.20 -23.78
N ARG A 62 7.61 -11.10 -24.74
CA ARG A 62 7.95 -10.73 -26.13
C ARG A 62 6.87 -9.91 -26.83
N LYS A 63 5.62 -10.04 -26.39
CA LYS A 63 4.47 -9.30 -26.95
C LYS A 63 4.43 -7.84 -26.49
N LEU A 64 5.12 -7.50 -25.40
CA LEU A 64 5.14 -6.14 -24.87
C LEU A 64 6.04 -5.25 -25.75
N ARG A 65 5.42 -4.25 -26.40
CA ARG A 65 6.12 -3.25 -27.22
C ARG A 65 5.70 -1.86 -26.80
N HIS A 66 6.54 -1.22 -25.99
CA HIS A 66 6.30 0.13 -25.48
C HIS A 66 7.63 0.89 -25.34
N ALA A 67 7.64 2.19 -25.62
CA ALA A 67 8.87 2.99 -25.61
C ALA A 67 9.59 2.95 -24.24
N SER A 68 8.82 2.95 -23.16
CA SER A 68 9.31 2.88 -21.78
C SER A 68 9.42 1.46 -21.20
N ILE A 69 9.40 0.41 -22.02
CA ILE A 69 9.66 -0.98 -21.61
C ILE A 69 10.88 -1.48 -22.36
N VAL A 70 11.80 -2.15 -21.65
CA VAL A 70 12.96 -2.79 -22.28
C VAL A 70 12.49 -3.93 -23.18
N ARG A 71 12.78 -3.83 -24.47
CA ARG A 71 12.38 -4.83 -25.46
C ARG A 71 13.15 -6.13 -25.28
N LEU A 72 12.42 -7.24 -25.21
CA LEU A 72 12.97 -8.59 -25.26
C LEU A 72 13.26 -8.99 -26.71
N LEU A 73 14.48 -9.44 -26.97
CA LEU A 73 14.96 -9.83 -28.31
C LEU A 73 14.79 -11.33 -28.54
N GLY A 74 15.11 -12.14 -27.52
CA GLY A 74 15.03 -13.59 -27.58
C GLY A 74 15.48 -14.25 -26.29
N HIS A 75 15.52 -15.59 -26.28
CA HIS A 75 15.98 -16.40 -25.17
C HIS A 75 16.53 -17.73 -25.69
N GLY A 76 17.21 -18.48 -24.83
CA GLY A 76 17.73 -19.80 -25.18
C GLY A 76 18.42 -20.49 -24.01
N GLU A 77 19.04 -21.63 -24.33
CA GLU A 77 19.87 -22.43 -23.44
C GLU A 77 21.18 -22.72 -24.16
N GLU A 78 22.31 -22.49 -23.48
CA GLU A 78 23.65 -22.82 -23.98
C GLU A 78 24.37 -23.64 -22.91
N ALA A 79 24.80 -24.87 -23.21
CA ALA A 79 25.49 -25.73 -22.24
C ALA A 79 24.77 -25.86 -20.87
N GLY A 80 23.44 -25.97 -20.86
CA GLY A 80 22.63 -26.04 -19.64
C GLY A 80 22.33 -24.69 -18.97
N GLN A 81 22.88 -23.61 -19.51
CA GLN A 81 22.75 -22.25 -18.98
C GLN A 81 21.62 -21.51 -19.71
N LEU A 82 20.49 -21.31 -19.01
CA LEU A 82 19.40 -20.48 -19.52
C LEU A 82 19.80 -19.01 -19.61
N PHE A 83 19.42 -18.35 -20.70
CA PHE A 83 19.66 -16.93 -20.89
C PHE A 83 18.51 -16.27 -21.67
N TYR A 84 18.43 -14.95 -21.54
CA TYR A 84 17.60 -14.13 -22.44
C TYR A 84 18.32 -12.86 -22.86
N ALA A 85 17.99 -12.41 -24.06
CA ALA A 85 18.57 -11.26 -24.72
C ALA A 85 17.55 -10.12 -24.77
N MET A 86 17.96 -8.93 -24.37
CA MET A 86 17.14 -7.72 -24.34
C MET A 86 17.90 -6.55 -24.98
N GLU A 87 17.18 -5.51 -25.37
CA GLU A 87 17.82 -4.28 -25.85
C GLU A 87 18.80 -3.75 -24.80
N LEU A 88 19.99 -3.32 -25.24
CA LEU A 88 20.91 -2.62 -24.35
C LEU A 88 20.44 -1.17 -24.24
N VAL A 89 20.05 -0.75 -23.03
CA VAL A 89 19.74 0.65 -22.75
C VAL A 89 21.01 1.36 -22.34
N ASP A 90 21.44 2.33 -23.16
CA ASP A 90 22.48 3.26 -22.78
C ASP A 90 21.93 4.19 -21.69
N GLY A 91 22.52 4.18 -20.50
CA GLY A 91 22.11 5.06 -19.40
C GLY A 91 22.15 4.41 -18.01
N PRO A 92 22.25 5.20 -16.94
CA PRO A 92 22.25 4.69 -15.57
C PRO A 92 20.83 4.31 -15.10
N SER A 93 20.76 3.45 -14.09
CA SER A 93 19.51 3.27 -13.34
C SER A 93 19.22 4.47 -12.44
N LEU A 94 17.96 4.69 -12.08
CA LEU A 94 17.58 5.71 -11.10
C LEU A 94 18.25 5.47 -9.73
N GLU A 95 18.51 4.22 -9.37
CA GLU A 95 19.31 3.89 -8.18
C GLU A 95 20.75 4.42 -8.30
N GLN A 96 21.40 4.24 -9.45
CA GLN A 96 22.75 4.76 -9.68
C GLN A 96 22.77 6.29 -9.62
N GLU A 97 21.76 6.95 -10.15
CA GLU A 97 21.59 8.41 -10.06
C GLU A 97 21.44 8.88 -8.61
N LEU A 98 20.63 8.20 -7.81
CA LEU A 98 20.49 8.48 -6.37
C LEU A 98 21.81 8.29 -5.62
N ARG A 99 22.55 7.20 -5.91
CA ARG A 99 23.86 6.92 -5.30
C ARG A 99 24.92 7.96 -5.69
N ARG A 100 24.82 8.55 -6.88
CA ARG A 100 25.65 9.70 -7.31
C ARG A 100 25.28 11.01 -6.61
N GLY A 101 24.23 11.01 -5.79
CA GLY A 101 23.78 12.16 -5.02
C GLY A 101 22.82 13.08 -5.80
N ARG A 102 22.31 12.66 -6.96
CA ARG A 102 21.32 13.44 -7.71
C ARG A 102 20.09 13.70 -6.84
N ARG A 103 19.55 14.92 -6.94
CA ARG A 103 18.26 15.30 -6.37
C ARG A 103 17.28 15.46 -7.51
N PHE A 104 16.12 14.83 -7.40
CA PHE A 104 15.05 14.94 -8.38
C PHE A 104 14.05 15.98 -7.90
N THR A 105 13.67 16.89 -8.78
CA THR A 105 12.57 17.82 -8.51
C THR A 105 11.23 17.09 -8.56
N TRP A 106 10.22 17.63 -7.87
CA TRP A 106 8.88 17.06 -7.94
C TRP A 106 8.31 16.99 -9.37
N ARG A 107 8.70 17.92 -10.24
CA ARG A 107 8.29 17.91 -11.66
C ARG A 107 8.91 16.73 -12.40
N GLU A 108 10.21 16.49 -12.23
CA GLU A 108 10.89 15.33 -12.82
C GLU A 108 10.28 14.02 -12.29
N VAL A 109 10.08 13.88 -10.98
CA VAL A 109 9.48 12.67 -10.38
C VAL A 109 8.07 12.44 -10.92
N THR A 110 7.28 13.50 -11.09
CA THR A 110 5.94 13.39 -11.67
C THR A 110 5.98 12.93 -13.13
N GLN A 111 6.90 13.47 -13.94
CA GLN A 111 7.08 13.04 -15.34
C GLN A 111 7.53 11.59 -15.44
N ILE A 112 8.48 11.18 -14.59
CA ILE A 112 8.94 9.78 -14.47
C ILE A 112 7.76 8.87 -14.11
N ALA A 113 6.96 9.25 -13.11
CA ALA A 113 5.80 8.47 -12.67
C ALA A 113 4.74 8.34 -13.77
N ILE A 114 4.50 9.37 -14.58
CA ILE A 114 3.58 9.31 -15.73
C ILE A 114 4.08 8.30 -16.77
N GLN A 115 5.37 8.35 -17.14
CA GLN A 115 5.95 7.39 -18.10
C GLN A 115 5.85 5.95 -17.61
N ILE A 116 6.19 5.72 -16.33
CA ILE A 116 6.08 4.39 -15.70
C ILE A 116 4.62 3.92 -15.67
N SER A 117 3.69 4.80 -15.30
CA SER A 117 2.25 4.46 -15.23
C SER A 117 1.69 4.01 -16.57
N ARG A 118 2.06 4.70 -17.67
CA ARG A 118 1.66 4.33 -19.04
C ARG A 118 2.26 3.00 -19.48
N ALA A 119 3.53 2.76 -19.16
CA ALA A 119 4.19 1.50 -19.43
C ALA A 119 3.55 0.33 -18.66
N LEU A 120 3.28 0.54 -17.37
CA LEU A 120 2.59 -0.44 -16.53
C LEU A 120 1.18 -0.72 -17.05
N LYS A 121 0.43 0.31 -17.46
CA LYS A 121 -0.89 0.12 -18.09
C LYS A 121 -0.80 -0.80 -19.31
N HIS A 122 0.16 -0.54 -20.21
CA HIS A 122 0.36 -1.38 -21.38
C HIS A 122 0.67 -2.84 -21.01
N ALA A 123 1.51 -3.08 -19.99
CA ALA A 123 1.79 -4.43 -19.51
C ALA A 123 0.56 -5.10 -18.88
N HIS A 124 -0.16 -4.38 -18.02
CA HIS A 124 -1.36 -4.85 -17.32
C HIS A 124 -2.47 -5.24 -18.31
N ASP A 125 -2.63 -4.50 -19.41
CA ASP A 125 -3.59 -4.82 -20.49
C ASP A 125 -3.27 -6.15 -21.21
N HIS A 126 -2.00 -6.56 -21.20
CA HIS A 126 -1.55 -7.84 -21.73
C HIS A 126 -1.48 -8.94 -20.65
N GLY A 127 -2.04 -8.68 -19.45
CA GLY A 127 -2.05 -9.64 -18.33
C GLY A 127 -0.70 -9.80 -17.63
N VAL A 128 0.28 -8.92 -17.89
CA VAL A 128 1.61 -8.98 -17.29
C VAL A 128 1.70 -7.99 -16.14
N VAL A 129 2.03 -8.50 -14.94
CA VAL A 129 2.30 -7.68 -13.74
C VAL A 129 3.80 -7.70 -13.46
N HIS A 130 4.40 -6.54 -13.18
CA HIS A 130 5.85 -6.41 -13.05
C HIS A 130 6.39 -7.06 -11.76
N ARG A 131 5.77 -6.75 -10.60
CA ARG A 131 6.06 -7.27 -9.25
C ARG A 131 7.37 -6.85 -8.59
N ASP A 132 8.32 -6.31 -9.35
CA ASP A 132 9.62 -5.85 -8.83
C ASP A 132 9.97 -4.41 -9.27
N ILE A 133 9.02 -3.48 -9.17
CA ILE A 133 9.27 -2.07 -9.49
C ILE A 133 10.14 -1.44 -8.40
N LYS A 134 11.33 -0.97 -8.77
CA LYS A 134 12.30 -0.31 -7.88
C LYS A 134 13.29 0.53 -8.69
N PRO A 135 14.02 1.50 -8.09
CA PRO A 135 14.92 2.38 -8.83
C PRO A 135 16.03 1.65 -9.60
N ALA A 136 16.42 0.45 -9.18
CA ALA A 136 17.42 -0.37 -9.87
C ALA A 136 16.94 -0.90 -11.24
N ASN A 137 15.61 -1.08 -11.40
CA ASN A 137 14.98 -1.61 -12.62
C ASN A 137 14.43 -0.49 -13.54
N LEU A 138 14.69 0.77 -13.21
CA LEU A 138 14.25 1.95 -13.96
C LEU A 138 15.47 2.64 -14.55
N LEU A 139 15.65 2.51 -15.86
CA LEU A 139 16.81 3.02 -16.58
C LEU A 139 16.50 4.39 -17.19
N LEU A 140 17.38 5.36 -16.96
CA LEU A 140 17.29 6.70 -17.50
C LEU A 140 18.13 6.80 -18.78
N THR A 141 17.47 7.03 -19.91
CA THR A 141 18.14 7.20 -21.20
C THR A 141 18.81 8.58 -21.32
N PRO A 142 19.80 8.77 -22.20
CA PRO A 142 20.40 10.07 -22.50
C PRO A 142 19.40 11.16 -22.94
N ARG A 143 18.23 10.75 -23.44
CA ARG A 143 17.16 11.66 -23.85
C ARG A 143 16.28 12.12 -22.69
N GLY A 144 16.46 11.56 -21.49
CA GLY A 144 15.65 11.84 -20.31
C GLY A 144 14.42 10.93 -20.15
N ASP A 145 14.22 9.98 -21.06
CA ASP A 145 13.12 9.01 -20.99
C ASP A 145 13.47 7.85 -20.05
N ILE A 146 12.44 7.26 -19.43
CA ILE A 146 12.56 6.08 -18.57
C ILE A 146 12.23 4.82 -19.33
N LYS A 147 13.03 3.77 -19.13
CA LYS A 147 12.76 2.39 -19.56
C LYS A 147 12.72 1.45 -18.36
N ILE A 148 11.67 0.65 -18.27
CA ILE A 148 11.48 -0.37 -17.23
C ILE A 148 12.11 -1.68 -17.70
N ALA A 149 13.05 -2.21 -16.93
CA ALA A 149 13.72 -3.49 -17.14
C ALA A 149 13.16 -4.59 -16.23
N ASP A 150 13.48 -5.86 -16.51
CA ASP A 150 13.20 -7.02 -15.64
C ASP A 150 11.70 -7.32 -15.34
N PHE A 151 10.80 -7.04 -16.29
CA PHE A 151 9.38 -7.42 -16.17
C PHE A 151 9.18 -8.92 -15.91
N GLY A 152 8.29 -9.28 -14.97
CA GLY A 152 7.59 -10.58 -14.90
C GLY A 152 8.44 -11.80 -14.48
N ILE A 153 9.75 -11.79 -14.71
CA ILE A 153 10.64 -12.95 -14.49
C ILE A 153 10.77 -13.26 -12.98
N ALA A 154 10.49 -12.30 -12.08
CA ALA A 154 10.43 -12.54 -10.64
C ALA A 154 9.37 -13.59 -10.22
N ARG A 155 8.25 -13.70 -10.95
CA ARG A 155 7.19 -14.70 -10.68
C ARG A 155 7.68 -16.13 -10.85
N LEU A 156 8.58 -16.36 -11.80
CA LEU A 156 9.14 -17.67 -12.10
C LEU A 156 9.87 -18.28 -10.89
N PHE A 157 10.42 -17.42 -10.04
CA PHE A 157 11.23 -17.82 -8.90
C PHE A 157 10.47 -17.89 -7.56
N GLY A 158 9.22 -17.40 -7.51
CA GLY A 158 8.41 -17.31 -6.27
C GLY A 158 7.33 -18.39 -6.12
N SER A 159 7.29 -19.39 -7.00
CA SER A 159 6.25 -20.43 -7.02
C SER A 159 6.62 -21.72 -6.27
N THR A 160 7.89 -21.88 -5.89
CA THR A 160 8.29 -22.85 -4.88
C THR A 160 8.21 -22.13 -3.54
N GLY A 161 7.60 -22.73 -2.52
CA GLY A 161 7.50 -22.19 -1.16
C GLY A 161 8.85 -22.01 -0.43
N SER A 162 9.94 -21.78 -1.17
CA SER A 162 11.22 -21.35 -0.63
C SER A 162 11.17 -19.85 -0.41
N THR A 163 11.22 -19.50 0.87
CA THR A 163 11.79 -18.28 1.42
C THR A 163 12.76 -17.62 0.44
N ILE A 164 12.32 -16.46 -0.05
CA ILE A 164 13.09 -15.33 -0.55
C ILE A 164 14.61 -15.61 -0.51
N ALA A 165 15.14 -16.24 -1.56
CA ALA A 165 16.55 -16.63 -1.58
C ALA A 165 17.42 -15.50 -2.15
N GLY A 166 18.26 -14.93 -1.28
CA GLY A 166 19.61 -14.50 -1.66
C GLY A 166 19.87 -13.08 -2.17
N GLY A 167 18.87 -12.18 -2.21
CA GLY A 167 19.05 -10.78 -2.62
C GLY A 167 18.30 -9.75 -1.77
N VAL A 168 17.88 -10.17 -0.58
CA VAL A 168 16.57 -9.84 -0.01
C VAL A 168 16.44 -8.45 0.59
N LEU A 169 17.53 -7.83 1.06
CA LEU A 169 17.38 -6.60 1.85
C LEU A 169 16.83 -5.42 1.01
N GLY A 170 17.37 -5.19 -0.20
CA GLY A 170 16.98 -4.02 -1.01
C GLY A 170 15.70 -4.15 -1.85
N THR A 171 15.14 -5.36 -1.96
CA THR A 171 13.86 -5.56 -2.69
C THR A 171 12.66 -5.46 -1.77
N ALA A 172 12.81 -5.85 -0.49
CA ALA A 172 11.76 -5.73 0.52
C ALA A 172 11.29 -4.28 0.72
N ASP A 173 12.18 -3.30 0.49
CA ASP A 173 11.89 -1.86 0.57
C ASP A 173 10.79 -1.36 -0.38
N TYR A 174 10.48 -2.12 -1.42
CA TYR A 174 9.48 -1.76 -2.45
C TYR A 174 8.34 -2.79 -2.57
N MET A 175 8.34 -3.84 -1.75
CA MET A 175 7.28 -4.85 -1.78
C MET A 175 5.96 -4.28 -1.29
N SER A 176 4.88 -4.57 -2.02
CA SER A 176 3.53 -4.25 -1.59
C SER A 176 3.11 -5.05 -0.34
N PRO A 177 2.16 -4.54 0.47
CA PRO A 177 1.62 -5.23 1.63
C PRO A 177 1.13 -6.66 1.31
N GLU A 178 0.47 -6.84 0.18
CA GLU A 178 -0.02 -8.13 -0.30
C GLU A 178 1.13 -9.09 -0.67
N GLN A 179 2.22 -8.59 -1.26
CA GLN A 179 3.43 -9.38 -1.51
C GLN A 179 4.12 -9.76 -0.20
N ALA A 180 4.26 -8.81 0.73
CA ALA A 180 4.87 -9.04 2.04
C ALA A 180 4.08 -10.02 2.90
N ALA A 181 2.77 -10.13 2.70
CA ALA A 181 1.89 -11.09 3.35
C ALA A 181 1.77 -12.43 2.61
N GLY A 182 2.39 -12.60 1.44
CA GLY A 182 2.24 -13.80 0.61
C GLY A 182 0.84 -14.01 0.04
N LYS A 183 0.02 -12.94 -0.03
CA LYS A 183 -1.33 -12.97 -0.58
C LYS A 183 -1.31 -12.95 -2.11
N PRO A 184 -2.40 -13.36 -2.79
CA PRO A 184 -2.52 -13.20 -4.24
C PRO A 184 -2.28 -11.74 -4.66
N VAL A 185 -1.37 -11.56 -5.62
CA VAL A 185 -0.96 -10.24 -6.12
C VAL A 185 -1.74 -9.85 -7.37
N THR A 186 -2.09 -8.57 -7.48
CA THR A 186 -2.75 -7.98 -8.66
C THR A 186 -1.87 -6.89 -9.25
N ALA A 187 -2.27 -6.31 -10.39
CA ALA A 187 -1.62 -5.15 -11.01
C ALA A 187 -1.42 -3.96 -10.04
N ARG A 188 -2.21 -3.88 -8.97
CA ARG A 188 -2.11 -2.83 -7.95
C ARG A 188 -0.86 -2.93 -7.08
N CYS A 189 -0.14 -4.05 -7.07
CA CYS A 189 1.16 -4.12 -6.38
C CYS A 189 2.19 -3.19 -7.03
N ASP A 190 2.15 -3.05 -8.36
CA ASP A 190 3.07 -2.17 -9.10
C ASP A 190 2.79 -0.69 -8.81
N GLN A 191 1.54 -0.34 -8.49
CA GLN A 191 1.17 1.01 -8.06
C GLN A 191 1.81 1.36 -6.72
N TYR A 192 1.75 0.45 -5.75
CA TYR A 192 2.37 0.64 -4.44
C TYR A 192 3.87 0.81 -4.56
N ALA A 193 4.51 -0.08 -5.33
CA ALA A 193 5.94 -0.01 -5.58
C ALA A 193 6.34 1.30 -6.31
N LEU A 194 5.51 1.81 -7.23
CA LEU A 194 5.69 3.13 -7.83
C LEU A 194 5.59 4.26 -6.79
N GLY A 195 4.64 4.18 -5.85
CA GLY A 195 4.56 5.11 -4.72
C GLY A 195 5.85 5.13 -3.89
N CYS A 196 6.40 3.95 -3.58
CA CYS A 196 7.70 3.83 -2.90
C CYS A 196 8.83 4.46 -3.72
N VAL A 197 8.89 4.21 -5.03
CA VAL A 197 9.88 4.82 -5.93
C VAL A 197 9.77 6.34 -5.93
N MET A 198 8.57 6.90 -6.06
CA MET A 198 8.35 8.36 -6.04
C MET A 198 8.85 8.97 -4.74
N TYR A 199 8.55 8.34 -3.61
CA TYR A 199 9.05 8.76 -2.30
C TYR A 199 10.58 8.73 -2.23
N THR A 200 11.21 7.65 -2.71
CA THR A 200 12.67 7.52 -2.72
C THR A 200 13.33 8.56 -3.62
N LEU A 201 12.76 8.88 -4.78
CA LEU A 201 13.34 9.88 -5.68
C LEU A 201 13.29 11.29 -5.08
N LEU A 202 12.22 11.64 -4.37
CA LEU A 202 12.06 12.96 -3.74
C LEU A 202 12.92 13.10 -2.49
N THR A 203 12.94 12.09 -1.62
CA THR A 203 13.58 12.21 -0.30
C THR A 203 15.01 11.68 -0.27
N GLY A 204 15.41 10.89 -1.29
CA GLY A 204 16.64 10.10 -1.30
C GLY A 204 16.62 8.91 -0.33
N ARG A 205 15.45 8.55 0.23
CA ARG A 205 15.27 7.51 1.25
C ARG A 205 14.00 6.72 0.97
N THR A 206 13.97 5.44 1.33
CA THR A 206 12.76 4.62 1.23
C THR A 206 11.68 5.11 2.21
N PRO A 207 10.38 4.82 1.97
CA PRO A 207 9.30 5.22 2.89
C PRO A 207 9.43 4.59 4.27
N PHE A 208 10.02 3.40 4.35
CA PHE A 208 10.24 2.64 5.56
C PHE A 208 11.71 2.28 5.71
N ARG A 209 12.15 2.10 6.96
CA ARG A 209 13.50 1.67 7.30
C ARG A 209 13.44 0.73 8.48
N ALA A 210 14.03 -0.45 8.31
CA ALA A 210 14.12 -1.48 9.34
C ALA A 210 15.51 -2.11 9.31
N ASP A 211 15.92 -2.71 10.42
CA ASP A 211 17.26 -3.31 10.58
C ASP A 211 17.34 -4.71 9.96
N ASP A 212 16.20 -5.38 9.79
CA ASP A 212 16.10 -6.68 9.15
C ASP A 212 14.90 -6.81 8.20
N VAL A 213 14.91 -7.87 7.40
CA VAL A 213 13.91 -8.14 6.38
C VAL A 213 12.53 -8.39 7.00
N ALA A 214 12.44 -9.12 8.12
CA ALA A 214 11.15 -9.45 8.72
C ALA A 214 10.45 -8.18 9.25
N ALA A 215 11.22 -7.31 9.91
CA ALA A 215 10.78 -6.00 10.35
C ALA A 215 10.39 -5.10 9.17
N MET A 216 11.15 -5.13 8.06
CA MET A 216 10.78 -4.41 6.83
C MET A 216 9.44 -4.90 6.28
N LEU A 217 9.23 -6.21 6.19
CA LEU A 217 7.96 -6.78 5.72
C LEU A 217 6.79 -6.39 6.64
N GLN A 218 7.01 -6.32 7.96
CA GLN A 218 6.02 -5.84 8.92
C GLN A 218 5.70 -4.36 8.69
N MET A 219 6.72 -3.52 8.47
CA MET A 219 6.52 -2.10 8.13
C MET A 219 5.74 -1.93 6.83
N GLN A 220 6.08 -2.69 5.78
CA GLN A 220 5.32 -2.64 4.52
C GLN A 220 3.85 -2.98 4.73
N ARG A 221 3.54 -3.96 5.58
CA ARG A 221 2.16 -4.40 5.83
C ARG A 221 1.34 -3.38 6.62
N TRP A 222 1.94 -2.66 7.56
CA TRP A 222 1.18 -1.94 8.57
C TRP A 222 1.57 -0.46 8.72
N ALA A 223 2.85 -0.13 8.64
CA ALA A 223 3.33 1.22 8.95
C ALA A 223 2.92 2.25 7.89
N MET A 224 2.61 3.47 8.33
CA MET A 224 2.40 4.62 7.44
C MET A 224 3.72 5.36 7.19
N PRO A 225 3.98 5.80 5.94
CA PRO A 225 5.21 6.53 5.64
C PRO A 225 5.18 7.92 6.27
N GLU A 226 6.35 8.47 6.61
CA GLU A 226 6.44 9.87 6.99
C GLU A 226 6.03 10.79 5.83
N SER A 227 5.68 12.04 6.13
CA SER A 227 5.39 13.04 5.09
C SER A 227 6.63 13.27 4.21
N VAL A 228 6.45 13.17 2.89
CA VAL A 228 7.50 13.45 1.91
C VAL A 228 8.00 14.90 2.02
N ARG A 229 7.09 15.82 2.41
CA ARG A 229 7.35 17.25 2.57
C ARG A 229 8.25 17.57 3.75
N ARG A 230 8.47 16.63 4.67
CA ARG A 230 9.51 16.74 5.72
C ARG A 230 10.91 16.80 5.12
N TYR A 231 11.13 16.12 4.00
CA TYR A 231 12.43 16.00 3.34
C TYR A 231 12.52 16.79 2.03
N ALA A 232 11.40 16.96 1.34
CA ALA A 232 11.26 17.70 0.09
C ALA A 232 10.10 18.73 0.19
N PRO A 233 10.27 19.83 0.94
CA PRO A 233 9.20 20.78 1.28
C PRO A 233 8.57 21.48 0.07
N GLU A 234 9.29 21.55 -1.04
CA GLU A 234 8.83 22.07 -2.34
C GLU A 234 7.82 21.16 -3.04
N THR A 235 7.63 19.94 -2.55
CA THR A 235 6.64 19.00 -3.09
C THR A 235 5.23 19.53 -2.86
N PRO A 236 4.40 19.67 -3.94
CA PRO A 236 3.02 20.09 -3.80
C PRO A 236 2.20 19.11 -2.98
N VAL A 237 1.26 19.62 -2.18
CA VAL A 237 0.33 18.82 -1.36
C VAL A 237 -0.40 17.77 -2.20
N GLN A 238 -0.79 18.14 -3.42
CA GLN A 238 -1.52 17.29 -4.36
C GLN A 238 -0.68 16.08 -4.78
N LEU A 239 0.63 16.24 -4.94
CA LEU A 239 1.53 15.13 -5.28
C LEU A 239 1.72 14.20 -4.07
N GLU A 240 1.88 14.76 -2.88
CA GLU A 240 1.94 13.97 -1.64
C GLU A 240 0.67 13.15 -1.42
N GLN A 241 -0.51 13.72 -1.67
CA GLN A 241 -1.79 13.03 -1.59
C GLN A 241 -1.87 11.87 -2.60
N ALA A 242 -1.44 12.10 -3.84
CA ALA A 242 -1.38 11.04 -4.84
C ALA A 242 -0.45 9.90 -4.42
N MET A 243 0.70 10.22 -3.82
CA MET A 243 1.64 9.22 -3.27
C MET A 243 1.06 8.48 -2.07
N GLN A 244 0.38 9.16 -1.14
CA GLN A 244 -0.29 8.53 -0.01
C GLN A 244 -1.33 7.51 -0.48
N GLN A 245 -2.14 7.86 -1.48
CA GLN A 245 -3.11 6.93 -2.07
C GLN A 245 -2.44 5.71 -2.75
N LEU A 246 -1.26 5.87 -3.36
CA LEU A 246 -0.50 4.73 -3.89
C LEU A 246 0.02 3.81 -2.78
N LEU A 247 0.36 4.38 -1.63
CA LEU A 247 0.92 3.70 -0.47
C LEU A 247 -0.14 3.15 0.50
N GLU A 248 -1.42 3.18 0.11
CA GLU A 248 -2.50 2.55 0.88
C GLU A 248 -2.28 1.05 1.03
N LYS A 249 -2.63 0.55 2.22
CA LYS A 249 -2.35 -0.84 2.58
C LYS A 249 -3.30 -1.82 1.93
N ASP A 250 -4.59 -1.51 1.89
CA ASP A 250 -5.55 -2.25 1.08
C ASP A 250 -5.39 -1.86 -0.40
N PRO A 251 -5.12 -2.81 -1.31
CA PRO A 251 -5.08 -2.51 -2.74
C PRO A 251 -6.35 -1.83 -3.26
N ALA A 252 -7.52 -2.09 -2.67
CA ALA A 252 -8.78 -1.50 -3.10
C ALA A 252 -8.82 0.03 -2.95
N ASP A 253 -8.14 0.58 -1.94
CA ASP A 253 -8.11 2.01 -1.64
C ASP A 253 -7.13 2.79 -2.54
N ARG A 254 -6.29 2.07 -3.30
CA ARG A 254 -5.40 2.65 -4.33
C ARG A 254 -6.20 3.03 -5.59
N TYR A 255 -5.50 3.63 -6.55
CA TYR A 255 -6.08 3.98 -7.85
C TYR A 255 -6.68 2.76 -8.58
N PRO A 256 -7.85 2.91 -9.24
CA PRO A 256 -8.48 1.82 -9.97
C PRO A 256 -7.55 1.09 -10.95
N ASN A 257 -6.71 1.84 -11.64
CA ASN A 257 -5.64 1.35 -12.51
C ASN A 257 -4.57 2.45 -12.72
N THR A 258 -3.46 2.09 -13.36
CA THR A 258 -2.33 2.99 -13.62
C THR A 258 -2.62 4.09 -14.65
N ASP A 259 -3.63 3.93 -15.52
CA ASP A 259 -4.04 4.99 -16.46
C ASP A 259 -4.74 6.15 -15.74
N VAL A 260 -5.60 5.86 -14.76
CA VAL A 260 -6.22 6.89 -13.91
C VAL A 260 -5.14 7.69 -13.17
N LEU A 261 -4.13 7.00 -12.63
CA LEU A 261 -2.97 7.65 -11.99
C LEU A 261 -2.24 8.57 -12.98
N ALA A 262 -1.90 8.09 -14.17
CA ALA A 262 -1.20 8.87 -15.18
C ALA A 262 -1.97 10.16 -15.53
N ARG A 263 -3.28 10.05 -15.80
CA ARG A 263 -4.15 11.19 -16.10
C ARG A 263 -4.22 12.18 -14.93
N HIS A 264 -4.30 11.69 -13.69
CA HIS A 264 -4.30 12.55 -12.50
C HIS A 264 -2.99 13.34 -12.41
N LEU A 265 -1.83 12.69 -12.54
CA LEU A 265 -0.52 13.34 -12.49
C LEU A 265 -0.33 14.35 -13.64
N GLU A 266 -0.82 14.04 -14.84
CA GLU A 266 -0.80 14.96 -15.99
C GLU A 266 -1.67 16.19 -15.77
N ALA A 267 -2.89 16.01 -15.27
CA ALA A 267 -3.79 17.11 -14.93
C ALA A 267 -3.17 18.01 -13.87
N MET A 268 -2.52 17.41 -12.87
CA MET A 268 -1.79 18.13 -11.83
C MET A 268 -0.64 18.96 -12.42
N LEU A 269 0.22 18.39 -13.28
CA LEU A 269 1.30 19.14 -13.92
C LEU A 269 0.78 20.31 -14.77
N LYS A 270 -0.30 20.09 -15.53
CA LYS A 270 -0.93 21.14 -16.33
C LYS A 270 -1.48 22.27 -15.46
N ALA A 271 -2.10 21.94 -14.33
CA ALA A 271 -2.61 22.93 -13.38
C ALA A 271 -1.49 23.81 -12.81
N PHE A 272 -0.35 23.22 -12.46
CA PHE A 272 0.81 23.97 -11.95
C PHE A 272 1.60 24.73 -13.04
N ALA A 273 1.38 24.44 -14.31
CA ALA A 273 2.00 25.14 -15.43
C ALA A 273 1.23 26.39 -15.87
N ARG A 274 -0.04 26.53 -15.45
CA ARG A 274 -0.83 27.74 -15.74
C ARG A 274 -0.22 28.93 -14.97
N PRO A 275 -0.01 30.09 -15.62
CA PRO A 275 0.32 31.31 -14.91
C PRO A 275 -0.72 31.58 -13.83
N LYS A 276 -0.29 32.05 -12.65
CA LYS A 276 -1.20 32.74 -11.74
C LYS A 276 -1.69 33.96 -12.51
N GLU A 277 -2.92 33.94 -13.00
CA GLU A 277 -3.58 35.20 -13.34
C GLU A 277 -3.80 35.92 -12.01
N ASP A 278 -2.96 36.92 -11.76
CA ASP A 278 -3.20 37.89 -10.71
C ASP A 278 -4.47 38.67 -11.11
N GLY A 279 -5.53 38.51 -10.31
CA GLY A 279 -6.77 39.28 -10.47
C GLY A 279 -7.90 38.51 -11.15
N PHE A 280 -8.54 37.61 -10.40
CA PHE A 280 -10.00 37.55 -10.50
C PHE A 280 -10.53 38.62 -9.54
N GLU A 281 -10.50 39.89 -9.96
CA GLU A 281 -11.45 40.86 -9.41
C GLU A 281 -12.82 40.30 -9.76
N LEU A 282 -13.62 39.99 -8.74
CA LEU A 282 -15.06 39.95 -8.90
C LEU A 282 -15.46 41.34 -9.39
N ALA A 283 -15.48 41.54 -10.70
CA ALA A 283 -16.36 42.52 -11.28
C ALA A 283 -17.74 42.16 -10.72
N GLU A 284 -18.28 43.03 -9.86
CA GLU A 284 -19.69 43.04 -9.53
C GLU A 284 -20.42 43.10 -10.86
N ALA A 285 -20.77 41.93 -11.40
CA ALA A 285 -21.59 41.82 -12.56
C ALA A 285 -22.97 42.32 -12.11
N GLU A 286 -23.27 43.57 -12.48
CA GLU A 286 -24.64 44.03 -12.62
C GLU A 286 -25.44 42.90 -13.27
N THR A 287 -26.41 42.39 -12.53
CA THR A 287 -27.34 41.36 -12.97
C THR A 287 -27.93 41.73 -14.34
N PRO A 288 -27.66 40.97 -15.42
CA PRO A 288 -28.52 41.02 -16.59
C PRO A 288 -29.72 40.13 -16.26
N ALA A 289 -30.83 40.78 -15.92
CA ALA A 289 -32.15 40.15 -15.84
C ALA A 289 -32.61 39.71 -17.24
N ALA A 290 -32.00 38.66 -17.81
CA ALA A 290 -32.41 38.05 -19.07
C ALA A 290 -31.70 36.70 -19.31
N ALA A 291 -31.96 35.69 -18.48
CA ALA A 291 -31.61 34.30 -18.80
C ALA A 291 -32.59 33.28 -18.20
N SER A 292 -33.87 33.65 -18.14
CA SER A 292 -34.98 32.75 -17.73
C SER A 292 -35.87 32.35 -18.93
N SER A 293 -35.37 32.40 -20.17
CA SER A 293 -36.20 32.12 -21.37
C SER A 293 -35.61 31.11 -22.35
N VAL A 294 -34.69 30.23 -21.93
CA VAL A 294 -34.13 29.19 -22.81
C VAL A 294 -34.42 27.77 -22.29
N LEU A 295 -35.20 27.63 -21.21
CA LEU A 295 -35.58 26.33 -20.64
C LEU A 295 -37.04 25.92 -20.93
N ASP A 296 -37.68 26.57 -21.92
CA ASP A 296 -39.08 26.30 -22.30
C ASP A 296 -39.25 25.81 -23.75
N ALA A 297 -38.15 25.47 -24.46
CA ALA A 297 -38.18 25.10 -25.88
C ALA A 297 -37.56 23.73 -26.22
N ALA A 298 -37.38 22.83 -25.25
CA ALA A 298 -36.76 21.52 -25.51
C ALA A 298 -37.40 20.34 -24.75
N LEU A 299 -38.68 20.45 -24.39
CA LEU A 299 -39.47 19.35 -23.82
C LEU A 299 -40.85 19.20 -24.49
N ASP A 300 -40.93 19.45 -25.81
CA ASP A 300 -42.12 19.14 -26.58
C ASP A 300 -41.75 18.70 -28.00
N GLU A 301 -41.31 17.44 -28.13
CA GLU A 301 -41.43 16.65 -29.36
C GLU A 301 -40.93 15.22 -29.08
N THR A 302 -41.88 14.31 -28.78
CA THR A 302 -41.93 12.89 -29.20
C THR A 302 -42.82 12.10 -28.25
N ARG A 303 -44.13 12.33 -28.35
CA ARG A 303 -45.12 11.40 -27.80
C ARG A 303 -46.42 11.47 -28.61
N ASP A 304 -46.42 10.79 -29.75
CA ASP A 304 -47.56 10.28 -30.53
C ASP A 304 -46.93 9.47 -31.70
N ALA A 305 -47.32 8.27 -32.11
CA ALA A 305 -48.47 7.44 -31.80
C ALA A 305 -48.14 5.96 -32.13
N HIS A 306 -48.80 5.03 -31.43
CA HIS A 306 -48.93 3.62 -31.83
C HIS A 306 -50.32 3.39 -32.45
N ALA A 307 -50.35 2.85 -33.67
CA ALA A 307 -51.36 1.96 -34.27
C ALA A 307 -50.90 1.75 -35.73
N GLY A 308 -50.60 0.57 -36.27
CA GLY A 308 -51.30 -0.69 -36.18
C GLY A 308 -52.14 -0.86 -37.45
N ASP A 309 -51.65 -1.60 -38.46
CA ASP A 309 -52.45 -2.58 -39.23
C ASP A 309 -51.57 -3.38 -40.22
N SER A 310 -52.16 -4.49 -40.64
CA SER A 310 -51.75 -5.77 -41.23
C SER A 310 -51.46 -5.83 -42.75
N LEU A 311 -51.00 -7.04 -43.16
CA LEU A 311 -51.20 -7.79 -44.44
C LEU A 311 -49.86 -8.30 -45.03
N LEU A 312 -49.57 -9.61 -44.97
CA LEU A 312 -49.65 -10.62 -46.07
C LEU A 312 -48.78 -10.22 -47.29
N GLU A 313 -47.79 -10.99 -47.76
CA GLU A 313 -47.92 -12.30 -48.44
C GLU A 313 -46.52 -12.87 -48.82
N ASP A 314 -46.50 -14.15 -49.20
CA ASP A 314 -45.41 -15.08 -49.51
C ASP A 314 -44.56 -14.80 -50.78
N GLN A 315 -43.36 -15.44 -50.86
CA GLN A 315 -42.73 -16.12 -52.04
C GLN A 315 -41.30 -16.60 -51.67
N GLU A 316 -41.03 -17.92 -51.54
CA GLU A 316 -40.52 -18.88 -52.57
C GLU A 316 -39.13 -18.53 -53.13
N GLU A 317 -38.07 -19.28 -52.76
CA GLU A 317 -37.39 -20.38 -53.51
C GLU A 317 -36.36 -19.90 -54.55
N GLU A 318 -35.09 -20.33 -54.43
CA GLU A 318 -34.38 -21.17 -55.42
C GLU A 318 -32.92 -21.50 -55.02
N GLU A 319 -32.57 -22.77 -55.22
CA GLU A 319 -31.24 -23.40 -55.19
C GLU A 319 -30.48 -23.21 -56.53
N ASP A 320 -29.31 -23.86 -56.62
CA ASP A 320 -28.50 -24.24 -57.79
C ASP A 320 -27.34 -23.31 -58.20
N ALA A 321 -26.19 -23.78 -58.70
CA ALA A 321 -25.55 -25.10 -58.71
C ALA A 321 -24.08 -24.92 -59.15
N LEU A 322 -23.32 -25.99 -58.92
CA LEU A 322 -21.97 -26.35 -59.38
C LEU A 322 -21.61 -25.99 -60.84
N SER A 323 -20.32 -25.73 -61.09
CA SER A 323 -19.69 -26.05 -62.39
C SER A 323 -18.23 -26.53 -62.24
N LEU A 324 -18.01 -27.78 -62.64
CA LEU A 324 -16.74 -28.45 -62.98
C LEU A 324 -16.30 -28.06 -64.40
N VAL A 325 -14.98 -28.02 -64.67
CA VAL A 325 -14.40 -28.34 -65.99
C VAL A 325 -13.07 -29.09 -65.81
N GLU A 326 -12.94 -30.17 -66.57
CA GLU A 326 -11.91 -31.22 -66.56
C GLU A 326 -10.75 -31.01 -67.59
N VAL A 327 -9.58 -31.55 -67.22
CA VAL A 327 -8.65 -32.48 -67.93
C VAL A 327 -7.97 -32.11 -69.28
N HIS A 328 -6.64 -32.26 -69.33
CA HIS A 328 -5.94 -33.02 -70.40
C HIS A 328 -4.57 -33.59 -69.96
N GLU A 329 -4.34 -34.86 -70.32
CA GLU A 329 -3.11 -35.68 -70.17
C GLU A 329 -2.08 -35.40 -71.27
N ASP A 330 -0.78 -35.73 -71.05
CA ASP A 330 0.01 -36.58 -71.97
C ASP A 330 1.33 -37.09 -71.32
N SER A 331 1.96 -38.02 -72.02
CA SER A 331 2.72 -39.23 -71.67
C SER A 331 4.27 -39.15 -71.69
N GLY A 332 4.95 -40.24 -71.26
CA GLY A 332 6.10 -40.80 -72.03
C GLY A 332 7.52 -40.98 -71.43
N VAL A 333 7.75 -42.04 -70.64
CA VAL A 333 8.85 -43.07 -70.61
C VAL A 333 10.37 -42.75 -70.91
N ILE A 334 11.28 -43.33 -70.07
CA ILE A 334 12.52 -44.14 -70.31
C ILE A 334 13.76 -43.75 -69.43
N GLU A 335 14.22 -44.70 -68.61
CA GLU A 335 15.46 -44.81 -67.76
C GLU A 335 16.76 -45.07 -68.57
N PRO A 336 18.06 -45.14 -68.07
CA PRO A 336 18.52 -45.77 -66.80
C PRO A 336 19.87 -45.26 -66.15
N PHE A 337 20.32 -45.98 -65.10
CA PHE A 337 21.70 -46.21 -64.59
C PHE A 337 22.20 -45.61 -63.23
N THR A 338 22.02 -46.45 -62.19
CA THR A 338 23.03 -47.00 -61.22
C THR A 338 23.42 -46.35 -59.87
N ARG A 339 22.93 -47.05 -58.80
CA ARG A 339 23.57 -47.64 -57.59
C ARG A 339 24.19 -46.78 -56.45
N ALA A 340 23.40 -46.62 -55.37
CA ALA A 340 23.46 -47.21 -53.99
C ALA A 340 24.81 -47.24 -53.18
N PRO A 341 24.82 -47.30 -51.81
CA PRO A 341 23.73 -47.75 -50.92
C PRO A 341 23.55 -47.04 -49.54
N SER A 342 22.37 -47.20 -48.92
CA SER A 342 22.28 -47.49 -47.47
C SER A 342 20.99 -48.24 -47.08
N ARG A 343 21.17 -49.54 -46.84
CA ARG A 343 20.60 -50.39 -45.77
C ARG A 343 19.13 -50.18 -45.34
N TYR A 344 18.27 -51.14 -45.71
CA TYR A 344 17.15 -51.59 -44.88
C TYR A 344 17.00 -53.11 -45.00
N THR A 345 16.72 -53.80 -43.89
CA THR A 345 16.49 -55.25 -43.84
C THR A 345 15.04 -55.49 -43.43
N VAL A 346 14.31 -56.26 -44.25
CA VAL A 346 12.96 -56.73 -43.96
C VAL A 346 13.06 -58.13 -43.35
N VAL A 347 12.32 -58.37 -42.27
CA VAL A 347 12.05 -59.70 -41.72
C VAL A 347 10.68 -60.16 -42.25
N PRO A 348 10.55 -61.38 -42.81
CA PRO A 348 9.30 -61.84 -43.39
C PRO A 348 8.29 -62.32 -42.33
N ALA A 349 7.02 -62.22 -42.70
CA ALA A 349 5.88 -62.75 -41.97
C ALA A 349 5.87 -64.28 -41.97
N ASN A 350 5.69 -64.90 -40.81
CA ASN A 350 4.48 -65.68 -40.53
C ASN A 350 4.38 -66.14 -39.07
N GLU A 351 3.15 -66.04 -38.57
CA GLU A 351 2.45 -66.92 -37.62
C GLU A 351 3.03 -67.11 -36.21
N HIS A 352 2.40 -66.42 -35.24
CA HIS A 352 1.85 -67.10 -34.05
C HIS A 352 0.61 -66.37 -33.52
N GLN A 353 -0.54 -66.97 -33.82
CA GLN A 353 -1.66 -67.25 -32.92
C GLN A 353 -2.21 -66.11 -32.05
N GLU A 354 -3.36 -65.58 -32.46
CA GLU A 354 -4.31 -64.91 -31.58
C GLU A 354 -4.81 -65.88 -30.49
N ASP A 355 -4.78 -65.43 -29.23
CA ASP A 355 -5.76 -65.82 -28.23
C ASP A 355 -6.18 -64.54 -27.48
N SER A 356 -7.33 -64.00 -27.86
CA SER A 356 -7.91 -62.77 -27.33
C SER A 356 -8.93 -63.10 -26.24
N GLY A 357 -8.56 -62.88 -24.98
CA GLY A 357 -9.49 -62.79 -23.85
C GLY A 357 -10.14 -61.40 -23.76
N PRO A 358 -11.40 -61.27 -23.33
CA PRO A 358 -12.18 -60.05 -23.54
C PRO A 358 -11.76 -58.90 -22.61
N MET A 359 -11.66 -57.71 -23.18
CA MET A 359 -11.55 -56.42 -22.49
C MET A 359 -12.68 -56.24 -21.46
N ARG A 360 -12.41 -56.55 -20.19
CA ARG A 360 -13.27 -56.16 -19.04
C ARG A 360 -12.54 -55.36 -17.95
N GLY A 361 -11.22 -55.21 -18.05
CA GLY A 361 -10.42 -54.49 -17.03
C GLY A 361 -10.33 -52.97 -17.19
N SER A 362 -10.49 -52.43 -18.40
CA SER A 362 -10.24 -51.00 -18.69
C SER A 362 -11.36 -50.07 -18.20
N LEU A 363 -12.63 -50.49 -18.33
CA LEU A 363 -13.77 -49.69 -17.87
C LEU A 363 -13.89 -49.63 -16.35
N VAL A 364 -13.58 -50.73 -15.65
CA VAL A 364 -13.61 -50.76 -14.17
C VAL A 364 -12.52 -49.87 -13.59
N ALA A 365 -11.31 -49.88 -14.16
CA ALA A 365 -10.23 -49.00 -13.76
C ALA A 365 -10.56 -47.52 -14.00
N MET A 366 -11.23 -47.19 -15.12
CA MET A 366 -11.66 -45.83 -15.44
C MET A 366 -12.74 -45.33 -14.47
N LEU A 367 -13.73 -46.17 -14.14
CA LEU A 367 -14.79 -45.83 -13.19
C LEU A 367 -14.27 -45.64 -11.75
N LEU A 368 -13.29 -46.45 -11.34
CA LEU A 368 -12.62 -46.27 -10.05
C LEU A 368 -11.85 -44.95 -9.97
N TRP A 369 -11.17 -44.55 -11.06
CA TRP A 369 -10.46 -43.28 -11.14
C TRP A 369 -11.40 -42.07 -11.14
N LEU A 370 -12.55 -42.17 -11.83
CA LEU A 370 -13.59 -41.14 -11.79
C LEU A 370 -14.22 -41.03 -10.41
N GLY A 371 -14.43 -42.15 -9.72
CA GLY A 371 -14.94 -42.19 -8.36
C GLY A 371 -14.01 -41.53 -7.34
N THR A 372 -12.69 -41.78 -7.43
CA THR A 372 -11.71 -41.13 -6.55
C THR A 372 -11.58 -39.64 -6.83
N LEU A 373 -11.63 -39.22 -8.10
CA LEU A 373 -11.62 -37.81 -8.47
C LEU A 373 -12.87 -37.08 -7.94
N ALA A 374 -14.05 -37.69 -8.07
CA ALA A 374 -15.30 -37.15 -7.54
C ALA A 374 -15.25 -37.07 -6.01
N ALA A 375 -14.75 -38.09 -5.33
CA ALA A 375 -14.59 -38.08 -3.87
C ALA A 375 -13.62 -36.98 -3.41
N ALA A 376 -12.48 -36.82 -4.09
CA ALA A 376 -11.52 -35.75 -3.81
C ALA A 376 -12.13 -34.36 -4.04
N LEU A 377 -12.92 -34.19 -5.11
CA LEU A 377 -13.63 -32.94 -5.38
C LEU A 377 -14.69 -32.65 -4.31
N THR A 378 -15.45 -33.65 -3.87
CA THR A 378 -16.43 -33.47 -2.78
C THR A 378 -15.76 -33.14 -1.45
N LEU A 379 -14.63 -33.78 -1.12
CA LEU A 379 -13.84 -33.45 0.07
C LEU A 379 -13.24 -32.05 -0.02
N PHE A 380 -12.79 -31.64 -1.20
CA PHE A 380 -12.28 -30.29 -1.44
C PHE A 380 -13.37 -29.23 -1.31
N VAL A 381 -14.54 -29.45 -1.92
CA VAL A 381 -15.69 -28.54 -1.79
C VAL A 381 -16.18 -28.48 -0.34
N TRP A 382 -16.23 -29.62 0.36
CA TRP A 382 -16.59 -29.67 1.78
C TRP A 382 -15.56 -28.97 2.67
N TRP A 383 -14.26 -29.13 2.40
CA TRP A 383 -13.19 -28.43 3.12
C TRP A 383 -13.20 -26.93 2.84
N TRP A 384 -13.45 -26.53 1.60
CA TRP A 384 -13.57 -25.12 1.17
C TRP A 384 -14.82 -24.43 1.72
N SER A 385 -15.90 -25.18 1.92
CA SER A 385 -17.17 -24.66 2.46
C SER A 385 -17.24 -24.68 3.98
N ARG A 386 -16.22 -25.19 4.69
CA ARG A 386 -16.17 -25.08 6.15
C ARG A 386 -15.95 -23.62 6.55
N PRO A 387 -16.85 -23.03 7.37
CA PRO A 387 -16.62 -21.70 7.90
C PRO A 387 -15.32 -21.66 8.72
N PRO A 388 -14.58 -20.54 8.69
CA PRO A 388 -13.36 -20.38 9.49
C PRO A 388 -13.71 -20.54 10.97
N ALA A 389 -12.84 -21.18 11.75
CA ALA A 389 -13.11 -21.41 13.17
C ALA A 389 -13.25 -20.07 13.91
N ALA A 390 -14.07 -20.05 14.97
CA ALA A 390 -14.25 -18.87 15.81
C ALA A 390 -12.89 -18.35 16.32
N ASP A 391 -11.95 -19.25 16.63
CA ASP A 391 -10.59 -18.90 17.08
C ASP A 391 -9.78 -18.16 16.02
N ASP A 392 -9.83 -18.60 14.75
CA ASP A 392 -9.11 -17.95 13.65
C ASP A 392 -9.65 -16.53 13.39
N LEU A 393 -10.98 -16.37 13.43
CA LEU A 393 -11.61 -15.07 13.28
C LEU A 393 -11.30 -14.17 14.47
N TYR A 394 -11.35 -14.70 15.69
CA TYR A 394 -11.02 -13.96 16.91
C TYR A 394 -9.56 -13.51 16.95
N GLU A 395 -8.61 -14.36 16.56
CA GLU A 395 -7.20 -13.98 16.42
C GLU A 395 -7.01 -12.89 15.37
N SER A 396 -7.74 -12.94 14.25
CA SER A 396 -7.68 -11.87 13.24
C SER A 396 -8.21 -10.53 13.76
N ILE A 397 -9.23 -10.56 14.63
CA ILE A 397 -9.82 -9.39 15.28
C ILE A 397 -8.86 -8.83 16.32
N GLN A 398 -8.25 -9.68 17.17
CA GLN A 398 -7.26 -9.26 18.17
C GLN A 398 -5.97 -8.73 17.52
N ALA A 399 -5.49 -9.36 16.45
CA ALA A 399 -4.39 -8.84 15.66
C ALA A 399 -4.70 -7.45 15.08
N SER A 400 -5.97 -7.21 14.72
CA SER A 400 -6.42 -5.89 14.27
C SER A 400 -6.55 -4.87 15.40
N ARG A 401 -6.78 -5.31 16.64
CA ARG A 401 -6.83 -4.46 17.85
C ARG A 401 -5.46 -3.99 18.30
N GLU A 402 -4.45 -4.84 18.17
CA GLU A 402 -3.05 -4.50 18.46
C GLU A 402 -2.42 -3.61 17.36
N SER A 403 -2.93 -3.69 16.12
CA SER A 403 -2.52 -2.81 15.02
C SER A 403 -3.39 -1.55 14.96
N VAL A 404 -2.88 -0.41 15.41
CA VAL A 404 -3.60 0.91 15.43
C VAL A 404 -3.94 1.46 14.02
N GLN A 405 -3.85 0.68 12.93
CA GLN A 405 -3.67 1.21 11.56
C GLN A 405 -4.63 0.67 10.47
N ALA A 406 -5.64 -0.17 10.76
CA ALA A 406 -6.54 -0.68 9.70
C ALA A 406 -8.00 -0.99 10.15
N PRO A 407 -8.89 0.02 10.24
CA PRO A 407 -10.27 -0.21 10.67
C PRO A 407 -11.14 -0.98 9.65
N GLY A 408 -10.81 -0.94 8.34
CA GLY A 408 -11.63 -1.55 7.28
C GLY A 408 -11.58 -3.08 7.22
N THR A 409 -10.46 -3.70 7.58
CA THR A 409 -10.30 -5.16 7.65
C THR A 409 -10.88 -5.72 8.94
N ALA A 410 -10.74 -4.97 10.04
CA ALA A 410 -11.30 -5.32 11.34
C ALA A 410 -12.84 -5.40 11.27
N ALA A 411 -13.50 -4.42 10.64
CA ALA A 411 -14.96 -4.39 10.52
C ALA A 411 -15.55 -5.65 9.85
N ARG A 412 -14.97 -6.08 8.72
CA ARG A 412 -15.40 -7.29 8.01
C ARG A 412 -15.19 -8.57 8.81
N SER A 413 -14.10 -8.67 9.55
CA SER A 413 -13.84 -9.84 10.41
C SER A 413 -14.78 -9.87 11.63
N ILE A 414 -15.08 -8.70 12.20
CA ILE A 414 -15.99 -8.53 13.35
C ILE A 414 -17.42 -8.90 12.94
N GLU A 415 -17.94 -8.35 11.85
CA GLU A 415 -19.27 -8.65 11.30
C GLU A 415 -19.42 -10.16 11.07
N ARG A 416 -18.44 -10.77 10.41
CA ARG A 416 -18.43 -12.20 10.11
C ARG A 416 -18.34 -13.09 11.35
N PHE A 417 -17.66 -12.65 12.41
CA PHE A 417 -17.60 -13.38 13.69
C PHE A 417 -18.96 -13.33 14.40
N LEU A 418 -19.63 -12.17 14.41
CA LEU A 418 -20.91 -12.00 15.08
C LEU A 418 -22.06 -12.72 14.36
N ASP A 419 -22.02 -12.79 13.03
CA ASP A 419 -23.01 -13.52 12.22
C ASP A 419 -22.88 -15.04 12.37
N LEU A 420 -21.64 -15.55 12.35
CA LEU A 420 -21.40 -17.00 12.40
C LEU A 420 -21.40 -17.57 13.83
N TYR A 421 -21.02 -16.75 14.81
CA TYR A 421 -20.84 -17.17 16.21
C TYR A 421 -21.48 -16.21 17.23
N PRO A 422 -22.80 -15.93 17.13
CA PRO A 422 -23.47 -14.93 17.97
C PRO A 422 -23.48 -15.26 19.48
N ASN A 423 -23.41 -16.55 19.83
CA ASN A 423 -23.46 -17.06 21.22
C ASN A 423 -22.08 -17.42 21.79
N ASP A 424 -20.98 -17.07 21.10
CA ASP A 424 -19.63 -17.29 21.63
C ASP A 424 -19.37 -16.37 22.84
N PRO A 425 -18.73 -16.84 23.92
CA PRO A 425 -18.44 -16.02 25.10
C PRO A 425 -17.60 -14.77 24.79
N ARG A 426 -16.91 -14.72 23.65
CA ARG A 426 -16.12 -13.56 23.20
C ARG A 426 -16.92 -12.58 22.33
N ALA A 427 -18.16 -12.89 21.97
CA ALA A 427 -18.98 -12.06 21.09
C ALA A 427 -19.28 -10.67 21.68
N ASP A 428 -19.38 -10.56 23.01
CA ASP A 428 -19.59 -9.28 23.68
C ASP A 428 -18.37 -8.35 23.52
N GLU A 429 -17.16 -8.89 23.68
CA GLU A 429 -15.90 -8.17 23.49
C GLU A 429 -15.71 -7.76 22.01
N VAL A 430 -16.06 -8.66 21.09
CA VAL A 430 -16.00 -8.38 19.65
C VAL A 430 -17.01 -7.29 19.26
N ARG A 431 -18.20 -7.24 19.86
CA ARG A 431 -19.19 -6.15 19.66
C ARG A 431 -18.70 -4.81 20.20
N GLU A 432 -18.00 -4.80 21.34
CA GLU A 432 -17.40 -3.58 21.88
C GLU A 432 -16.29 -3.05 20.97
N PHE A 433 -15.40 -3.94 20.50
CA PHE A 433 -14.35 -3.56 19.56
C PHE A 433 -14.93 -3.11 18.21
N GLY A 434 -15.98 -3.77 17.71
CA GLY A 434 -16.73 -3.36 16.52
C GLY A 434 -17.19 -1.92 16.57
N ARG A 435 -17.81 -1.52 17.68
CA ARG A 435 -18.24 -0.13 17.91
C ARG A 435 -17.06 0.86 17.82
N THR A 436 -15.91 0.53 18.41
CA THR A 436 -14.73 1.42 18.33
C THR A 436 -14.18 1.57 16.91
N VAL A 437 -14.20 0.48 16.12
CA VAL A 437 -13.75 0.47 14.72
C VAL A 437 -14.71 1.28 13.85
N GLU A 438 -16.01 1.12 14.05
CA GLU A 438 -17.05 1.84 13.33
C GLU A 438 -16.97 3.35 13.55
N LEU A 439 -16.84 3.78 14.82
CA LEU A 439 -16.64 5.18 15.18
C LEU A 439 -15.41 5.79 14.50
N GLN A 440 -14.31 5.02 14.44
CA GLN A 440 -13.08 5.45 13.75
C GLN A 440 -13.27 5.58 12.23
N GLN A 441 -14.02 4.69 11.60
CA GLN A 441 -14.36 4.79 10.17
C GLN A 441 -15.26 5.99 9.89
N MET A 442 -16.26 6.24 10.73
CA MET A 442 -17.15 7.40 10.63
C MET A 442 -16.34 8.70 10.70
N ARG A 443 -15.38 8.79 11.63
CA ARG A 443 -14.46 9.93 11.74
C ARG A 443 -13.68 10.18 10.45
N ASN A 444 -13.10 9.12 9.87
CA ASN A 444 -12.30 9.21 8.65
C ASN A 444 -13.14 9.59 7.43
N ARG A 445 -14.33 8.99 7.26
CA ARG A 445 -15.27 9.32 6.18
C ARG A 445 -15.72 10.77 6.26
N ARG A 446 -15.99 11.27 7.47
CA ARG A 446 -16.45 12.65 7.67
C ARG A 446 -15.35 13.66 7.39
N ALA A 447 -14.13 13.42 7.86
CA ALA A 447 -12.96 14.25 7.53
C ALA A 447 -12.73 14.33 6.02
N LEU A 448 -12.89 13.21 5.31
CA LEU A 448 -12.81 13.17 3.85
C LEU A 448 -13.96 13.96 3.19
N SER A 449 -15.19 13.81 3.67
CA SER A 449 -16.35 14.51 3.10
C SER A 449 -16.26 16.03 3.23
N LEU A 450 -15.80 16.52 4.39
CA LEU A 450 -15.55 17.94 4.66
C LEU A 450 -14.47 18.49 3.74
N TRP A 451 -13.40 17.71 3.53
CA TRP A 451 -12.29 18.07 2.65
C TRP A 451 -12.71 18.12 1.17
N ILE A 452 -13.53 17.17 0.71
CA ILE A 452 -14.05 17.13 -0.66
C ILE A 452 -15.03 18.27 -0.91
N GLY A 453 -15.94 18.55 0.03
CA GLY A 453 -16.93 19.62 -0.08
C GLY A 453 -16.31 21.00 -0.26
N GLU A 454 -15.28 21.32 0.53
CA GLU A 454 -14.53 22.57 0.47
C GLU A 454 -13.84 22.79 -0.89
N ARG A 455 -13.37 21.71 -1.52
CA ARG A 455 -12.67 21.76 -2.82
C ARG A 455 -13.61 21.84 -4.02
N LEU A 456 -14.84 21.34 -3.86
CA LEU A 456 -15.88 21.38 -4.89
C LEU A 456 -16.79 22.61 -4.76
N GLY A 457 -16.54 23.50 -3.80
CA GLY A 457 -17.39 24.68 -3.55
C GLY A 457 -18.80 24.32 -3.09
N ARG A 458 -18.99 23.12 -2.53
CA ARG A 458 -20.29 22.71 -1.96
C ARG A 458 -20.46 23.38 -0.59
N ALA A 459 -21.64 23.94 -0.33
CA ALA A 459 -21.96 24.49 0.98
C ALA A 459 -21.81 23.38 2.04
N ALA A 460 -20.90 23.58 2.99
CA ALA A 460 -20.79 22.72 4.16
C ALA A 460 -22.04 22.92 5.01
N GLN A 461 -22.63 21.82 5.48
CA GLN A 461 -23.79 21.92 6.35
C GLN A 461 -23.42 22.58 7.69
N PRO A 462 -24.36 23.25 8.38
CA PRO A 462 -24.07 23.94 9.64
C PRO A 462 -23.44 23.05 10.72
N GLU A 463 -23.92 21.82 10.88
CA GLU A 463 -23.43 20.84 11.85
C GLU A 463 -21.99 20.41 11.57
N ASP A 464 -21.61 20.36 10.30
CA ASP A 464 -20.29 19.98 9.82
C ASP A 464 -19.24 21.08 10.08
N LEU A 465 -19.66 22.35 10.00
CA LEU A 465 -18.84 23.50 10.38
C LEU A 465 -18.63 23.58 11.90
N LEU A 466 -19.69 23.35 12.68
CA LEU A 466 -19.64 23.34 14.14
C LEU A 466 -18.74 22.20 14.67
N TYR A 467 -18.85 21.01 14.08
CA TYR A 467 -17.95 19.91 14.39
C TYR A 467 -16.48 20.26 14.09
N ARG A 468 -16.20 20.81 12.91
CA ARG A 468 -14.83 21.22 12.51
C ARG A 468 -14.26 22.27 13.45
N SER A 469 -15.02 23.31 13.79
CA SER A 469 -14.55 24.36 14.71
C SER A 469 -14.26 23.80 16.09
N THR A 470 -15.08 22.88 16.58
CA THR A 470 -14.90 22.23 17.88
C THR A 470 -13.64 21.37 17.91
N MET A 471 -13.40 20.61 16.83
CA MET A 471 -12.20 19.79 16.71
C MET A 471 -10.90 20.59 16.62
N LEU A 472 -10.94 21.80 16.07
CA LEU A 472 -9.79 22.72 16.06
C LEU A 472 -9.50 23.32 17.44
N GLN A 473 -10.51 23.42 18.32
CA GLN A 473 -10.38 24.02 19.64
C GLN A 473 -10.01 23.02 20.74
N ARG A 474 -10.17 21.71 20.50
CA ARG A 474 -9.97 20.65 21.52
C ARG A 474 -8.62 20.66 22.24
N GLU A 475 -7.56 21.10 21.57
CA GLU A 475 -6.21 21.15 22.16
C GLU A 475 -6.03 22.35 23.10
N ARG A 476 -6.82 23.42 22.88
CA ARG A 476 -6.75 24.66 23.67
C ARG A 476 -7.73 24.64 24.83
N ASP A 477 -8.93 24.13 24.59
CA ASP A 477 -10.01 24.04 25.57
C ASP A 477 -10.73 22.68 25.43
N PRO A 478 -10.20 21.62 26.07
CA PRO A 478 -10.79 20.28 25.98
C PRO A 478 -12.15 20.18 26.67
N ASP A 479 -12.36 20.95 27.74
CA ASP A 479 -13.60 20.95 28.52
C ASP A 479 -14.73 21.67 27.74
N GLY A 480 -14.42 22.83 27.15
CA GLY A 480 -15.33 23.53 26.25
C GLY A 480 -15.61 22.74 24.96
N ALA A 481 -14.61 22.07 24.39
CA ALA A 481 -14.80 21.21 23.23
C ALA A 481 -15.72 20.02 23.55
N ALA A 482 -15.57 19.36 24.69
CA ALA A 482 -16.46 18.28 25.11
C ALA A 482 -17.91 18.74 25.25
N ALA A 483 -18.15 19.92 25.85
CA ALA A 483 -19.50 20.49 25.99
C ALA A 483 -20.12 20.90 24.64
N ALA A 484 -19.31 21.43 23.72
CA ALA A 484 -19.75 21.79 22.37
C ALA A 484 -20.13 20.55 21.55
N LEU A 485 -19.35 19.45 21.66
CA LEU A 485 -19.69 18.17 21.05
C LEU A 485 -21.02 17.63 21.63
N GLU A 486 -21.22 17.63 22.95
CA GLU A 486 -22.51 17.20 23.51
C GLU A 486 -23.71 18.01 23.02
N SER A 487 -23.53 19.33 22.92
CA SER A 487 -24.58 20.21 22.41
C SER A 487 -24.91 19.89 20.95
N LEU A 488 -23.89 19.58 20.14
CA LEU A 488 -24.05 19.14 18.76
C LEU A 488 -24.75 17.78 18.66
N ALA A 489 -24.44 16.85 19.57
CA ALA A 489 -25.11 15.54 19.63
C ALA A 489 -26.61 15.69 19.94
N LEU A 490 -26.97 16.52 20.92
CA LEU A 490 -28.37 16.81 21.26
C LEU A 490 -29.10 17.48 20.09
N LEU A 491 -28.43 18.39 19.38
CA LEU A 491 -29.00 19.06 18.21
C LEU A 491 -29.25 18.06 17.07
N ALA A 492 -28.29 17.19 16.78
CA ALA A 492 -28.42 16.15 15.76
C ALA A 492 -29.54 15.14 16.08
N GLU A 493 -29.69 14.74 17.35
CA GLU A 493 -30.80 13.87 17.79
C GLU A 493 -32.16 14.55 17.66
N SER A 494 -32.25 15.82 18.05
CA SER A 494 -33.50 16.58 17.93
C SER A 494 -33.97 16.71 16.48
N GLN A 495 -33.03 16.84 15.54
CA GLN A 495 -33.30 16.91 14.11
C GLN A 495 -33.61 15.54 13.50
N ALA A 496 -33.01 14.46 14.01
CA ALA A 496 -33.26 13.11 13.53
C ALA A 496 -34.67 12.58 13.84
N VAL A 497 -35.29 13.11 14.91
CA VAL A 497 -36.62 12.71 15.42
C VAL A 497 -37.75 13.59 14.86
N ASP A 498 -37.44 14.68 14.16
CA ASP A 498 -38.45 15.62 13.64
C ASP A 498 -39.34 14.96 12.56
N GLU A 499 -40.67 15.01 12.75
CA GLU A 499 -41.67 14.34 11.89
C GLU A 499 -41.71 14.91 10.45
N GLY A 500 -41.04 16.04 10.19
CA GLY A 500 -40.92 16.65 8.86
C GLY A 500 -39.95 15.94 7.88
N LEU A 501 -39.21 14.93 8.33
CA LEU A 501 -38.30 14.11 7.52
C LEU A 501 -38.91 12.77 7.07
N GLU A 502 -40.25 12.62 7.15
CA GLU A 502 -40.95 11.47 6.58
C GLU A 502 -40.68 11.36 5.07
N GLY A 503 -39.80 10.42 4.69
CA GLY A 503 -39.37 10.17 3.30
C GLY A 503 -37.87 10.37 3.04
N GLN A 504 -37.10 10.86 4.01
CA GLN A 504 -35.64 11.03 3.92
C GLN A 504 -34.90 10.12 4.91
N GLU A 505 -35.09 8.79 4.77
CA GLU A 505 -34.44 7.78 5.63
C GLU A 505 -32.92 7.95 5.71
N GLU A 506 -32.27 8.35 4.60
CA GLU A 506 -30.82 8.58 4.57
C GLU A 506 -30.36 9.76 5.45
N GLU A 507 -31.17 10.80 5.59
CA GLU A 507 -30.82 12.01 6.35
C GLU A 507 -30.99 11.80 7.86
N SER A 508 -32.06 11.12 8.27
CA SER A 508 -32.26 10.70 9.66
C SER A 508 -31.17 9.71 10.13
N GLN A 509 -30.79 8.75 9.28
CA GLN A 509 -29.67 7.84 9.55
C GLN A 509 -28.34 8.60 9.70
N ARG A 510 -28.09 9.59 8.84
CA ARG A 510 -26.88 10.43 8.91
C ARG A 510 -26.80 11.24 10.21
N LEU A 511 -27.89 11.84 10.63
CA LEU A 511 -27.96 12.64 11.86
C LEU A 511 -27.82 11.76 13.12
N THR A 512 -28.41 10.57 13.11
CA THR A 512 -28.24 9.59 14.19
C THR A 512 -26.77 9.16 14.31
N ALA A 513 -26.12 8.84 13.19
CA ALA A 513 -24.70 8.50 13.17
C ALA A 513 -23.79 9.68 13.61
N LEU A 514 -24.17 10.93 13.29
CA LEU A 514 -23.47 12.12 13.78
C LEU A 514 -23.54 12.21 15.31
N ALA A 515 -24.72 12.04 15.89
CA ALA A 515 -24.92 12.14 17.33
C ALA A 515 -24.08 11.11 18.10
N GLU A 516 -24.05 9.86 17.62
CA GLU A 516 -23.25 8.79 18.21
C GLU A 516 -21.75 9.08 18.17
N LEU A 517 -21.24 9.49 17.02
CA LEU A 517 -19.83 9.83 16.83
C LEU A 517 -19.38 10.91 17.83
N VAL A 518 -20.14 11.99 17.87
CA VAL A 518 -19.78 13.20 18.61
C VAL A 518 -19.88 12.97 20.12
N ARG A 519 -20.88 12.20 20.57
CA ARG A 519 -21.00 11.78 21.97
C ARG A 519 -19.81 10.94 22.40
N SER A 520 -19.38 9.99 21.57
CA SER A 520 -18.19 9.18 21.84
C SER A 520 -16.93 10.05 21.94
N GLU A 521 -16.77 11.06 21.10
CA GLU A 521 -15.62 11.97 21.16
C GLU A 521 -15.64 12.86 22.41
N ALA A 522 -16.82 13.34 22.83
CA ALA A 522 -16.97 14.10 24.07
C ALA A 522 -16.57 13.27 25.31
N GLU A 523 -17.02 12.02 25.38
CA GLU A 523 -16.65 11.10 26.46
C GLU A 523 -15.14 10.80 26.49
N ALA A 524 -14.54 10.56 25.31
CA ALA A 524 -13.11 10.33 25.19
C ALA A 524 -12.28 11.53 25.66
N LEU A 525 -12.68 12.75 25.29
CA LEU A 525 -12.04 13.99 25.74
C LEU A 525 -12.09 14.12 27.26
N ARG A 526 -13.25 13.89 27.88
CA ARG A 526 -13.37 13.93 29.35
C ARG A 526 -12.51 12.90 30.05
N LYS A 527 -12.47 11.67 29.53
CA LYS A 527 -11.66 10.61 30.11
C LYS A 527 -10.16 10.96 30.05
N ASN A 528 -9.69 11.45 28.91
CA ASN A 528 -8.31 11.89 28.75
C ASN A 528 -7.99 13.05 29.70
N ARG A 529 -8.91 14.01 29.82
CA ARG A 529 -8.76 15.15 30.74
C ARG A 529 -8.65 14.70 32.20
N LEU A 530 -9.49 13.77 32.63
CA LEU A 530 -9.42 13.20 33.99
C LEU A 530 -8.09 12.48 34.22
N ALA A 531 -7.58 11.74 33.23
CA ALA A 531 -6.30 11.05 33.31
C ALA A 531 -5.11 12.03 33.39
N GLU A 532 -5.12 13.09 32.57
CA GLU A 532 -4.10 14.15 32.62
C GLU A 532 -4.09 14.87 33.97
N LEU A 533 -5.28 15.22 34.49
CA LEU A 533 -5.41 15.83 35.81
C LEU A 533 -4.89 14.90 36.90
N ALA A 534 -5.21 13.60 36.85
CA ALA A 534 -4.73 12.62 37.82
C ALA A 534 -3.19 12.52 37.82
N GLN A 535 -2.55 12.45 36.64
CA GLN A 535 -1.09 12.42 36.52
C GLN A 535 -0.45 13.72 37.03
N MET A 536 -1.04 14.86 36.70
CA MET A 536 -0.60 16.16 37.22
C MET A 536 -0.69 16.20 38.75
N PHE A 537 -1.79 15.73 39.33
CA PHE A 537 -2.01 15.68 40.77
C PHE A 537 -1.01 14.75 41.48
N GLU A 538 -0.72 13.60 40.90
CA GLU A 538 0.28 12.65 41.42
C GLU A 538 1.69 13.26 41.40
N TYR A 539 2.12 13.78 40.25
CA TYR A 539 3.42 14.46 40.11
C TYR A 539 3.59 15.60 41.11
N THR A 540 2.54 16.40 41.28
CA THR A 540 2.53 17.54 42.19
C THR A 540 2.66 17.09 43.65
N ARG A 541 1.92 16.03 44.03
CA ARG A 541 1.97 15.44 45.37
C ARG A 541 3.37 14.92 45.69
N ASP A 542 4.02 14.26 44.73
CA ASP A 542 5.38 13.76 44.89
C ASP A 542 6.40 14.88 45.07
N ARG A 543 6.25 15.99 44.33
CA ARG A 543 7.09 17.17 44.50
C ARG A 543 6.89 17.80 45.88
N LEU A 544 5.66 17.93 46.36
CA LEU A 544 5.40 18.45 47.71
C LEU A 544 5.95 17.51 48.80
N ALA A 545 5.86 16.18 48.61
CA ALA A 545 6.48 15.21 49.51
C ALA A 545 8.02 15.34 49.51
N ALA A 546 8.64 15.56 48.35
CA ALA A 546 10.08 15.80 48.23
C ALA A 546 10.51 17.11 48.91
N ALA A 547 9.73 18.19 48.78
CA ALA A 547 9.95 19.43 49.52
C ALA A 547 9.91 19.19 51.03
N ARG A 548 8.90 18.46 51.52
CA ARG A 548 8.79 18.11 52.94
C ARG A 548 9.97 17.27 53.44
N LYS A 549 10.43 16.32 52.63
CA LYS A 549 11.62 15.50 52.95
C LYS A 549 12.90 16.34 53.05
N ARG A 550 13.09 17.32 52.14
CA ARG A 550 14.22 18.27 52.20
C ARG A 550 14.16 19.14 53.44
N LEU A 551 12.95 19.58 53.81
CA LEU A 551 12.73 20.36 55.02
C LEU A 551 13.15 19.59 56.28
N HIS A 552 12.77 18.31 56.38
CA HIS A 552 13.21 17.43 57.48
C HIS A 552 14.71 17.15 57.49
N ALA A 553 15.37 17.18 56.32
CA ALA A 553 16.82 17.01 56.20
C ALA A 553 17.62 18.29 56.53
N GLY A 554 16.96 19.39 56.88
CA GLY A 554 17.59 20.67 57.22
C GLY A 554 17.83 21.62 56.04
N ASP A 555 17.45 21.23 54.81
CA ASP A 555 17.52 22.09 53.62
C ASP A 555 16.23 22.91 53.48
N ALA A 556 16.07 23.90 54.36
CA ALA A 556 14.90 24.79 54.34
C ALA A 556 14.84 25.65 53.06
N ALA A 557 15.99 26.07 52.51
CA ALA A 557 16.03 26.88 51.29
C ALA A 557 15.55 26.08 50.06
N GLY A 558 16.06 24.86 49.88
CA GLY A 558 15.67 24.00 48.76
C GLY A 558 14.25 23.42 48.89
N ALA A 559 13.71 23.32 50.11
CA ALA A 559 12.30 22.97 50.33
C ALA A 559 11.35 24.12 49.93
N ALA A 560 11.66 25.36 50.34
CA ALA A 560 10.87 26.55 50.01
C ALA A 560 10.84 26.81 48.51
N GLU A 561 11.99 26.70 47.84
CA GLU A 561 12.08 26.92 46.39
C GLU A 561 11.21 25.92 45.61
N LEU A 562 11.27 24.64 45.98
CA LEU A 562 10.50 23.59 45.31
C LEU A 562 8.99 23.74 45.54
N ALA A 563 8.56 24.06 46.76
CA ALA A 563 7.15 24.31 47.07
C ALA A 563 6.62 25.58 46.39
N ALA A 564 7.42 26.66 46.34
CA ALA A 564 7.07 27.88 45.62
C ALA A 564 7.02 27.70 44.11
N ALA A 565 7.80 26.77 43.55
CA ALA A 565 7.72 26.40 42.13
C ALA A 565 6.41 25.65 41.84
N VAL A 566 6.00 24.73 42.71
CA VAL A 566 4.72 24.01 42.58
C VAL A 566 3.53 24.97 42.57
N SER A 567 3.49 25.93 43.50
CA SER A 567 2.39 26.93 43.57
C SER A 567 2.32 27.85 42.34
N ARG A 568 3.41 28.06 41.60
CA ARG A 568 3.45 28.92 40.40
C ARG A 568 3.00 28.22 39.13
N VAL A 569 3.15 26.89 39.07
CA VAL A 569 2.86 26.09 37.88
C VAL A 569 1.41 25.59 37.87
N LEU A 570 0.80 25.42 39.05
CA LEU A 570 -0.58 24.97 39.14
C LEU A 570 -1.56 26.08 38.72
N PRO A 571 -2.52 25.81 37.82
CA PRO A 571 -3.59 26.75 37.52
C PRO A 571 -4.50 26.94 38.74
N GLU A 572 -5.04 28.13 38.95
CA GLU A 572 -6.02 28.39 40.02
C GLU A 572 -7.37 27.79 39.65
N SER A 573 -7.78 26.74 40.37
CA SER A 573 -9.07 26.06 40.20
C SER A 573 -9.50 25.43 41.52
N ASP A 574 -10.79 25.15 41.69
CA ASP A 574 -11.31 24.47 42.89
C ASP A 574 -10.62 23.11 43.14
N ALA A 575 -10.21 22.43 42.07
CA ALA A 575 -9.54 21.14 42.17
C ALA A 575 -8.06 21.24 42.61
N THR A 576 -7.38 22.34 42.30
CA THR A 576 -5.95 22.55 42.61
C THR A 576 -5.73 23.38 43.88
N ALA A 577 -6.74 24.10 44.35
CA ALA A 577 -6.74 24.89 45.59
C ALA A 577 -6.10 24.19 46.81
N PRO A 578 -6.46 22.93 47.16
CA PRO A 578 -5.87 22.28 48.34
C PRO A 578 -4.36 22.00 48.18
N LEU A 579 -3.87 21.78 46.96
CA LEU A 579 -2.42 21.57 46.73
C LEU A 579 -1.64 22.87 46.73
N ILE A 580 -2.23 23.95 46.21
CA ILE A 580 -1.66 25.29 46.28
C ILE A 580 -1.54 25.71 47.76
N GLU A 581 -2.58 25.46 48.56
CA GLU A 581 -2.55 25.74 50.00
C GLU A 581 -1.45 24.94 50.73
N GLN A 582 -1.32 23.65 50.43
CA GLN A 582 -0.25 22.81 50.99
C GLN A 582 1.15 23.31 50.59
N ALA A 583 1.33 23.73 49.33
CA ALA A 583 2.58 24.31 48.86
C ALA A 583 2.92 25.60 49.62
N GLN A 584 1.96 26.50 49.77
CA GLN A 584 2.13 27.76 50.50
C GLN A 584 2.39 27.54 52.00
N GLN A 585 1.78 26.52 52.60
CA GLN A 585 2.07 26.13 53.99
C GLN A 585 3.52 25.65 54.16
N LEU A 586 4.02 24.81 53.25
CA LEU A 586 5.40 24.34 53.28
C LEU A 586 6.42 25.47 53.07
N VAL A 587 6.11 26.45 52.22
CA VAL A 587 6.95 27.66 52.06
C VAL A 587 7.02 28.43 53.38
N ARG A 588 5.89 28.71 54.02
CA ARG A 588 5.84 29.42 55.31
C ARG A 588 6.59 28.68 56.42
N GLU A 589 6.47 27.36 56.47
CA GLU A 589 7.17 26.51 57.44
C GLU A 589 8.69 26.57 57.23
N ALA A 590 9.14 26.45 55.98
CA ALA A 590 10.56 26.52 55.62
C ALA A 590 11.18 27.89 55.91
N GLU A 591 10.46 28.98 55.64
CA GLU A 591 10.90 30.34 55.95
C GLU A 591 11.00 30.58 57.47
N SER A 592 10.07 30.02 58.26
CA SER A 592 10.12 30.13 59.72
C SER A 592 11.32 29.41 60.35
N LEU A 593 11.75 28.28 59.77
CA LEU A 593 12.92 27.53 60.20
C LEU A 593 14.23 28.22 59.81
N ARG A 594 14.23 28.93 58.67
CA ARG A 594 15.36 29.77 58.23
C ARG A 594 15.57 31.00 59.14
N ALA A 595 14.52 31.50 59.77
CA ALA A 595 14.56 32.66 60.66
C ALA A 595 15.05 32.36 62.09
N LYS A 596 15.26 31.08 62.45
CA LYS A 596 15.68 30.65 63.80
C LYS A 596 17.21 30.44 63.84
N PRO A 597 18.00 31.19 64.64
CA PRO A 597 19.45 31.03 64.68
C PRO A 597 19.84 29.67 65.33
N PRO A 598 20.96 29.04 64.94
CA PRO A 598 21.33 27.72 65.44
C PRO A 598 21.68 27.78 66.93
N ALA A 599 21.08 26.87 67.71
CA ALA A 599 21.41 26.69 69.12
C ALA A 599 22.84 26.15 69.26
N SER A 600 23.61 26.78 70.15
CA SER A 600 24.98 26.43 70.51
C SER A 600 25.07 24.99 71.06
N SER A 601 25.69 24.08 70.33
CA SER A 601 26.13 22.79 70.88
C SER A 601 27.62 22.86 71.25
N SER A 602 27.88 22.95 72.54
CA SER A 602 29.17 22.77 73.19
C SER A 602 29.60 21.31 73.19
N VAL A 603 30.76 20.96 72.60
CA VAL A 603 31.58 19.76 72.95
C VAL A 603 33.07 20.07 72.64
N PRO A 604 34.04 19.60 73.46
CA PRO A 604 35.38 20.17 73.57
C PRO A 604 36.49 19.47 72.77
N ASN A 605 37.61 20.20 72.66
CA ASN A 605 38.96 19.81 72.23
C ASN A 605 39.38 18.37 72.54
N GLU A 606 39.97 17.68 71.54
CA GLU A 606 41.17 16.88 71.77
C GLU A 606 42.06 16.80 70.52
N VAL A 607 43.37 16.82 70.78
CA VAL A 607 44.49 17.07 69.87
C VAL A 607 45.17 15.75 69.52
N GLN A 608 45.49 15.49 68.24
CA GLN A 608 46.75 14.81 67.89
C GLN A 608 47.22 15.05 66.44
N LYS A 609 48.55 15.17 66.33
CA LYS A 609 49.41 15.74 65.28
C LYS A 609 49.59 14.87 64.01
N PRO A 610 50.09 15.46 62.90
CA PRO A 610 50.34 14.79 61.62
C PRO A 610 51.80 14.28 61.50
N ALA A 611 52.02 13.30 60.61
CA ALA A 611 53.36 12.90 60.15
C ALA A 611 53.50 13.17 58.64
N ALA A 612 54.53 13.94 58.30
CA ALA A 612 55.04 14.24 56.96
C ALA A 612 56.18 13.24 56.62
N ILE A 613 56.84 13.13 55.45
CA ILE A 613 57.30 14.04 54.37
C ILE A 613 57.75 13.10 53.15
N PRO A 614 58.66 13.47 52.20
CA PRO A 614 58.61 14.25 50.91
C PRO A 614 58.87 13.40 49.61
N GLY A 615 58.55 13.84 48.38
CA GLY A 615 59.32 14.73 47.44
C GLY A 615 59.78 13.95 46.16
N PRO A 616 60.36 14.53 45.07
CA PRO A 616 60.53 15.95 44.66
C PRO A 616 60.19 16.30 43.16
N ILE A 617 59.69 17.52 42.94
CA ILE A 617 60.12 18.65 42.05
C ILE A 617 60.70 18.40 40.61
N LYS A 618 59.87 18.78 39.61
CA LYS A 618 60.07 19.70 38.42
C LYS A 618 61.03 19.36 37.26
N PRO A 619 60.98 20.07 36.09
CA PRO A 619 60.14 21.24 35.71
C PRO A 619 58.91 20.96 34.85
#